data_AF-A0A1F9RBT1-F1
#
_entry.id   AF-A0A1F9RBT1-F1
#
_cell.length_a   1.000
_cell.length_b   1.000
_cell.length_c   1.000
_cell.angle_alpha   90.00
_cell.angle_beta   90.00
_cell.angle_gamma   90.00
#
_symmetry.space_group_name_H-M   'P 1'
#
loop_
_entity.id
_entity.type
_entity.pdbx_description
1 polymer ?
#
loop_
_entity_poly.entity_id
_entity_poly.type
_entity_poly.pdbx_seq_one_letter_code
_entity_poly.pdbx_strand_id
1 'polypeptide(L)'
;MKTATLIFLALAINLGVFVSFPETGRFGMTFLYLSAVLWTAFAFFLGSRPPYSLTGQLLRAFFFAAGCLFSGLSFLPQKDNINPLQKLNRGQYPERGHVFKGLLRLGIHVPALAPPAQPEVLP
;
A
#
# COMPACT_ATOMS: atom_id res chain seq x y z
N MET A 1 8.33 -19.48 -8.01
CA MET A 1 8.42 -18.33 -7.11
C MET A 1 8.26 -18.84 -5.71
N LYS A 2 9.23 -18.54 -4.84
CA LYS A 2 9.21 -18.98 -3.45
C LYS A 2 8.13 -18.20 -2.70
N THR A 3 7.53 -18.80 -1.68
CA THR A 3 6.54 -18.15 -0.80
C THR A 3 7.05 -16.82 -0.27
N ALA A 4 8.35 -16.75 0.09
CA ALA A 4 9.00 -15.52 0.55
C ALA A 4 8.85 -14.35 -0.44
N THR A 5 8.89 -14.61 -1.75
CA THR A 5 8.72 -13.55 -2.77
C THR A 5 7.30 -13.00 -2.77
N LEU A 6 6.28 -13.87 -2.60
CA LEU A 6 4.88 -13.44 -2.50
C LEU A 6 4.64 -12.63 -1.22
N ILE A 7 5.20 -13.07 -0.08
CA ILE A 7 5.12 -12.35 1.19
C ILE A 7 5.73 -10.95 1.04
N PHE A 8 6.96 -10.88 0.53
CA PHE A 8 7.64 -9.60 0.30
C PHE A 8 6.80 -8.67 -0.59
N LEU A 9 6.25 -9.21 -1.68
CA LEU A 9 5.41 -8.45 -2.60
C LEU A 9 4.14 -7.91 -1.91
N ALA A 10 3.45 -8.74 -1.12
CA ALA A 10 2.27 -8.30 -0.37
C ALA A 10 2.60 -7.19 0.63
N LEU A 11 3.69 -7.33 1.38
CA LEU A 11 4.13 -6.34 2.36
C LEU A 11 4.51 -5.03 1.68
N ALA A 12 5.29 -5.10 0.59
CA ALA A 12 5.70 -3.92 -0.17
C ALA A 12 4.50 -3.16 -0.75
N ILE A 13 3.52 -3.87 -1.32
CA ILE A 13 2.31 -3.25 -1.89
C ILE A 13 1.46 -2.60 -0.79
N ASN A 14 1.16 -3.30 0.30
CA ASN A 14 0.34 -2.76 1.37
C ASN A 14 1.01 -1.59 2.08
N LEU A 15 2.33 -1.65 2.29
CA LEU A 15 3.11 -0.54 2.81
C LEU A 15 3.10 0.65 1.83
N GLY A 16 3.29 0.40 0.54
CA GLY A 16 3.25 1.43 -0.51
C GLY A 16 1.91 2.15 -0.56
N VAL A 17 0.80 1.40 -0.50
CA VAL A 17 -0.55 1.97 -0.43
C VAL A 17 -0.76 2.78 0.85
N PHE A 18 -0.31 2.26 2.00
CA PHE A 18 -0.42 2.96 3.28
C PHE A 18 0.36 4.28 3.31
N VAL A 19 1.58 4.29 2.76
CA VAL A 19 2.43 5.50 2.66
C VAL A 19 1.84 6.49 1.65
N SER A 20 1.31 6.01 0.53
CA SER A 20 0.75 6.87 -0.51
C SER A 20 -0.54 7.58 -0.07
N PHE A 21 -1.35 6.92 0.77
CA PHE A 21 -2.63 7.46 1.24
C PHE A 21 -2.62 7.63 2.77
N PRO A 22 -1.89 8.64 3.28
CA PRO A 22 -1.56 8.76 4.71
C PRO A 22 -2.75 9.12 5.62
N GLU A 23 -3.88 9.57 5.05
CA GLU A 23 -5.03 10.08 5.80
C GLU A 23 -5.93 8.96 6.37
N THR A 24 -5.31 7.93 6.96
CA THR A 24 -5.98 6.69 7.39
C THR A 24 -6.65 6.72 8.77
N GLY A 25 -6.40 7.77 9.56
CA GLY A 25 -6.90 7.89 10.93
C GLY A 25 -6.32 6.84 11.89
N ARG A 26 -7.06 6.53 12.96
CA ARG A 26 -6.62 5.64 14.05
C ARG A 26 -6.42 4.19 13.60
N PHE A 27 -7.19 3.73 12.61
CA PHE A 27 -7.22 2.33 12.19
C PHE A 27 -6.20 1.97 11.09
N GLY A 28 -5.44 2.94 10.57
CA GLY A 28 -4.51 2.66 9.47
C GLY A 28 -3.42 1.64 9.80
N MET A 29 -2.82 1.73 10.98
CA MET A 29 -1.79 0.75 11.41
C MET A 29 -2.41 -0.63 11.65
N THR A 30 -3.58 -0.69 12.26
CA THR A 30 -4.33 -1.95 12.45
C THR A 30 -4.62 -2.62 11.11
N PHE A 31 -5.05 -1.85 10.10
CA PHE A 31 -5.24 -2.37 8.75
C PHE A 31 -3.94 -2.94 8.17
N LEU A 32 -2.82 -2.23 8.29
CA LEU A 32 -1.54 -2.70 7.78
C LEU A 32 -1.12 -4.04 8.40
N TYR A 33 -1.26 -4.20 9.72
CA TYR A 33 -0.94 -5.46 10.40
C TYR A 33 -1.88 -6.60 9.99
N LEU A 34 -3.20 -6.35 9.96
CA LEU A 34 -4.18 -7.36 9.54
C LEU A 34 -3.96 -7.78 8.09
N SER A 35 -3.70 -6.82 7.21
CA SER A 35 -3.41 -7.07 5.80
C SER A 35 -2.12 -7.87 5.65
N ALA A 36 -1.06 -7.54 6.39
CA ALA A 36 0.18 -8.28 6.40
C ALA A 36 -0.01 -9.75 6.81
N VAL A 37 -0.75 -10.01 7.90
CA VAL A 37 -1.06 -11.38 8.36
C VAL A 37 -1.88 -12.14 7.32
N LEU A 38 -2.95 -11.53 6.82
CA LEU A 38 -3.86 -12.14 5.85
C LEU A 38 -3.15 -12.53 4.56
N TRP A 39 -2.42 -11.59 3.94
CA TRP A 39 -1.74 -11.86 2.68
C TRP A 39 -0.52 -12.77 2.84
N THR A 40 0.11 -12.79 4.01
CA THR A 40 1.15 -13.77 4.34
C THR A 40 0.56 -15.17 4.41
N ALA A 41 -0.56 -15.37 5.11
CA ALA A 41 -1.25 -16.66 5.16
C ALA A 41 -1.69 -17.11 3.77
N PHE A 42 -2.23 -16.20 2.96
CA PHE A 42 -2.62 -16.48 1.57
C PHE A 42 -1.42 -16.82 0.67
N ALA A 43 -0.27 -16.17 0.88
CA ALA A 43 0.97 -16.50 0.18
C ALA A 43 1.45 -17.93 0.51
N PHE A 44 1.35 -18.38 1.77
CA PHE A 44 1.65 -19.78 2.13
C PHE A 44 0.72 -20.76 1.43
N PHE A 45 -0.58 -20.46 1.39
CA PHE A 45 -1.55 -21.28 0.67
C PHE A 45 -1.20 -21.38 -0.82
N LEU A 46 -0.91 -20.27 -1.49
CA LEU A 46 -0.51 -20.23 -2.91
C LEU A 46 0.87 -20.86 -3.18
N GLY A 47 1.77 -20.78 -2.21
CA GLY A 47 3.13 -21.31 -2.28
C GLY A 47 3.20 -22.84 -2.14
N SER A 48 2.17 -23.46 -1.56
CA SER A 48 2.09 -24.92 -1.35
C SER A 48 2.10 -25.74 -2.65
N ARG A 49 1.69 -25.14 -3.78
CA ARG A 49 1.70 -25.78 -5.10
C ARG A 49 2.65 -25.02 -6.04
N PRO A 50 3.75 -25.63 -6.49
CA PRO A 50 4.63 -25.00 -7.46
C PRO A 50 3.90 -24.88 -8.81
N PRO A 51 4.05 -23.75 -9.52
CA PRO A 51 3.49 -23.61 -10.87
C PRO A 51 4.30 -24.50 -11.84
N TYR A 52 3.60 -25.17 -12.75
CA TYR A 52 4.23 -26.08 -13.73
C TYR A 52 5.03 -25.34 -14.84
N SER A 53 4.88 -24.01 -14.96
CA SER A 53 5.57 -23.22 -15.97
C SER A 53 5.95 -21.82 -15.46
N LEU A 54 6.90 -21.18 -16.16
CA LEU A 54 7.27 -19.79 -15.92
C LEU A 54 6.07 -18.84 -16.12
N THR A 55 5.26 -19.06 -17.16
CA THR A 55 4.05 -18.27 -17.41
C THR A 55 3.04 -18.40 -16.26
N GLY A 56 2.81 -19.61 -15.75
CA GLY A 56 1.95 -19.82 -14.58
C GLY A 56 2.49 -19.15 -13.33
N GLN A 57 3.81 -19.08 -13.19
CA GLN A 57 4.47 -18.37 -12.11
C GLN A 57 4.24 -16.86 -12.17
N LEU A 58 4.39 -16.26 -13.35
CA LEU A 58 4.19 -14.83 -13.57
C LEU A 58 2.72 -14.44 -13.40
N LEU A 59 1.79 -15.21 -13.98
CA LEU A 59 0.36 -14.97 -13.81
C LEU A 59 -0.05 -15.04 -12.34
N ARG A 60 0.44 -16.05 -11.60
CA ARG A 60 0.18 -16.15 -10.16
C ARG A 60 0.68 -14.92 -9.40
N ALA A 61 1.90 -14.46 -9.69
CA ALA A 61 2.46 -13.27 -9.06
C ALA A 61 1.65 -12.01 -9.41
N PHE A 62 1.27 -11.86 -10.67
CA PHE A 62 0.47 -10.74 -11.16
C PHE A 62 -0.90 -10.67 -10.48
N PHE A 63 -1.68 -11.75 -10.50
CA PHE A 63 -3.00 -11.76 -9.87
C PHE A 63 -2.93 -11.59 -8.36
N PHE A 64 -1.91 -12.16 -7.70
CA PHE A 64 -1.67 -11.95 -6.28
C PHE A 64 -1.36 -10.48 -5.98
N ALA A 65 -0.47 -9.85 -6.76
CA ALA A 65 -0.13 -8.44 -6.62
C ALA A 65 -1.34 -7.54 -6.85
N ALA A 66 -2.10 -7.81 -7.91
CA ALA A 66 -3.32 -7.09 -8.24
C ALA A 66 -4.36 -7.22 -7.12
N GLY A 67 -4.53 -8.42 -6.54
CA GLY A 67 -5.40 -8.63 -5.38
C GLY A 67 -4.94 -7.83 -4.15
N CYS A 68 -3.65 -7.86 -3.83
CA CYS A 68 -3.08 -7.04 -2.74
C CYS A 68 -3.37 -5.56 -2.96
N LEU A 69 -3.06 -5.05 -4.14
CA LEU A 69 -3.24 -3.64 -4.50
C LEU A 69 -4.72 -3.24 -4.46
N PHE A 70 -5.59 -4.04 -5.08
CA PHE A 70 -7.03 -3.79 -5.09
C PHE A 70 -7.61 -3.79 -3.67
N SER A 71 -7.21 -4.75 -2.82
CA SER A 71 -7.67 -4.79 -1.43
C SER A 71 -7.18 -3.58 -0.64
N GLY A 72 -5.90 -3.21 -0.78
CA GLY A 72 -5.32 -2.03 -0.15
C GLY A 72 -6.07 -0.77 -0.56
N LEU A 73 -6.32 -0.58 -1.84
CA LEU A 73 -7.01 0.61 -2.35
C LEU A 73 -8.50 0.65 -2.00
N SER A 74 -9.16 -0.51 -1.85
CA SER A 74 -10.59 -0.59 -1.58
C SER A 74 -10.94 -0.50 -0.10
N PHE A 75 -10.10 -1.08 0.77
CA PHE A 75 -10.42 -1.30 2.18
C PHE A 75 -9.54 -0.51 3.16
N LEU A 76 -8.48 0.16 2.70
CA LEU A 76 -7.69 1.02 3.58
C LEU A 76 -8.60 2.12 4.16
N PRO A 77 -8.78 2.18 5.49
CA PRO A 77 -9.61 3.22 6.10
C PRO A 77 -9.02 4.59 5.79
N GLN A 78 -9.90 5.57 5.55
CA GLN A 78 -9.53 6.97 5.34
C GLN A 78 -10.44 7.86 6.19
N LYS A 79 -9.90 8.96 6.73
CA LYS A 79 -10.61 9.91 7.60
C LYS A 79 -11.79 10.58 6.90
N ASP A 80 -11.69 10.79 5.60
CA ASP A 80 -12.71 11.40 4.75
C ASP A 80 -13.78 10.41 4.28
N ASN A 81 -13.71 9.14 4.73
CA ASN A 81 -14.59 8.04 4.31
C ASN A 81 -14.60 7.76 2.80
N ILE A 82 -13.63 8.29 2.06
CA ILE A 82 -13.43 8.04 0.62
C ILE A 82 -12.24 7.11 0.50
N ASN A 83 -12.45 5.90 -0.02
CA ASN A 83 -11.35 4.95 -0.15
C ASN A 83 -10.33 5.38 -1.23
N PRO A 84 -9.07 4.94 -1.14
CA PRO A 84 -8.04 5.30 -2.12
C PRO A 84 -8.43 4.98 -3.58
N LEU A 85 -9.16 3.89 -3.82
CA LEU A 85 -9.60 3.52 -5.17
C LEU A 85 -10.53 4.58 -5.77
N GLN A 86 -11.46 5.12 -4.98
CA GLN A 86 -12.33 6.23 -5.39
C GLN A 86 -11.54 7.52 -5.61
N LYS A 87 -10.51 7.80 -4.79
CA LYS A 87 -9.61 8.95 -4.99
C LYS A 87 -8.91 8.86 -6.34
N LEU A 88 -8.33 7.70 -6.66
CA LEU A 88 -7.69 7.45 -7.95
C LEU A 88 -8.67 7.62 -9.12
N ASN A 89 -9.89 7.08 -8.99
CA ASN A 89 -10.93 7.25 -10.02
C ASN A 89 -11.36 8.71 -10.23
N ARG A 90 -11.21 9.56 -9.21
CA ARG A 90 -11.45 11.01 -9.27
C ARG A 90 -10.22 11.80 -9.75
N GLY A 91 -9.15 11.13 -10.17
CA GLY A 91 -7.89 11.77 -10.56
C GLY A 91 -7.08 12.34 -9.39
N GLN A 92 -7.42 11.98 -8.16
CA GLN A 92 -6.69 12.40 -6.96
C GLN A 92 -5.55 11.42 -6.69
N TYR A 93 -4.38 11.72 -7.23
CA TYR A 93 -3.18 10.92 -7.08
C TYR A 93 -2.35 11.35 -5.86
N PRO A 94 -1.61 10.41 -5.24
CA PRO A 94 -0.74 10.72 -4.12
C PRO A 94 0.46 11.59 -4.57
N GLU A 95 0.46 12.85 -4.12
CA GLU A 95 1.58 13.77 -4.30
C GLU A 95 2.74 13.55 -3.32
N ARG A 96 3.89 14.21 -3.57
CA ARG A 96 5.10 14.13 -2.72
C ARG A 96 4.81 14.39 -1.25
N GLY A 97 3.98 15.39 -0.93
CA GLY A 97 3.61 15.72 0.43
C GLY A 97 2.81 14.60 1.13
N HIS A 98 2.01 13.84 0.40
CA HIS A 98 1.30 12.68 0.94
C HIS A 98 2.27 11.56 1.30
N VAL A 99 3.21 11.26 0.41
CA VAL A 99 4.26 10.26 0.65
C VAL A 99 5.13 10.66 1.85
N PHE A 100 5.51 11.94 1.95
CA PHE A 100 6.26 12.45 3.09
C PHE A 100 5.51 12.24 4.42
N LYS A 101 4.22 12.61 4.48
CA LYS A 101 3.38 12.37 5.66
C LYS A 101 3.29 10.87 5.99
N GLY A 102 3.16 10.01 4.97
CA GLY A 102 3.10 8.56 5.13
C GLY A 102 4.38 7.99 5.74
N LEU A 103 5.54 8.40 5.23
CA LEU A 103 6.85 8.02 5.76
C LEU A 103 7.08 8.56 7.17
N LEU A 104 6.64 9.79 7.45
CA LEU A 104 6.75 10.38 8.79
C LEU A 104 5.99 9.56 9.83
N ARG A 105 4.84 8.98 9.47
CA ARG A 105 4.08 8.07 10.35
C ARG A 105 4.80 6.75 10.66
N LEU A 106 5.76 6.36 9.80
CA LEU A 106 6.65 5.23 10.04
C LEU A 106 7.92 5.65 10.80
N GLY A 107 8.05 6.92 11.20
CA GLY A 107 9.24 7.47 11.83
C GLY A 107 10.37 7.80 10.86
N ILE A 108 10.12 7.75 9.53
CA ILE A 108 11.12 8.02 8.51
C ILE A 108 10.99 9.47 8.05
N HIS A 109 11.97 10.30 8.42
CA HIS A 109 12.02 11.70 8.01
C HIS A 109 12.82 11.88 6.71
N VAL A 110 12.14 12.27 5.63
CA VAL A 110 12.77 12.51 4.31
C VAL A 110 12.55 13.96 3.88
N PRO A 111 13.42 14.90 4.25
CA PRO A 111 13.22 16.33 4.01
C PRO A 111 13.12 16.70 2.52
N ALA A 112 13.73 15.91 1.62
CA ALA A 112 13.63 16.09 0.17
C ALA A 112 12.21 15.93 -0.39
N LEU A 113 11.29 15.29 0.36
CA LEU A 113 9.88 15.11 0.00
C LEU A 113 8.95 16.09 0.71
N ALA A 114 9.51 16.97 1.56
CA ALA A 114 8.72 17.97 2.27
C ALA A 114 7.99 18.88 1.26
N PRO A 115 6.72 19.24 1.53
CA PRO A 115 6.06 20.28 0.76
C PRO A 115 6.88 21.58 0.80
N PRO A 116 6.93 22.37 -0.28
CA PRO A 116 7.54 23.69 -0.24
C PRO A 116 6.86 24.52 0.87
N ALA A 117 7.67 25.29 1.62
CA ALA A 117 7.13 26.21 2.61
C ALA A 117 6.15 27.17 1.90
N GLN A 118 4.91 27.22 2.37
CA GLN A 118 3.96 28.20 1.84
C GLN A 118 4.50 29.59 2.19
N PRO A 119 4.58 30.53 1.23
CA PRO A 119 4.96 31.90 1.55
C PRO A 119 3.96 32.42 2.58
N GLU A 120 4.49 32.91 3.69
CA GLU A 120 3.73 33.52 4.77
C GLU A 120 2.95 34.70 4.17
N VAL A 121 1.64 34.55 4.03
CA VAL A 121 0.77 35.66 3.61
C VAL A 121 0.73 36.61 4.79
N LEU A 122 1.63 37.58 4.79
CA LEU A 122 1.62 38.68 5.74
C LEU A 122 0.26 39.39 5.62
N PRO A 123 -0.44 39.66 6.75
CA PRO A 123 -1.74 40.32 6.76
C PRO A 123 -1.69 41.75 6.21
#